data_AF-A0A9X3QJV8-F1
#
_entry.id   AF-A0A9X3QJV8-F1
#
_cell.length_a   1.000
_cell.length_b   1.000
_cell.length_c   1.000
_cell.angle_alpha   90.00
_cell.angle_beta   90.00
_cell.angle_gamma   90.00
#
_symmetry.space_group_name_H-M   'P 1'
#
loop_
_entity.id
_entity.type
_entity.pdbx_description
1 polymer ?
#
loop_
_entity_poly.entity_id
_entity_poly.type
_entity_poly.pdbx_seq_one_letter_code
_entity_poly.pdbx_strand_id
1 'polypeptide(L)'
;MLAKKNEILYQEKVINCRPLLKWAGGKTQLLTEITPKIPKKYGRYIEPFFGGGALFFALKPSNGIIADSNPELVNLYQSVADDVDGILDQLKQYQNTEEVFYAVRSQDWKKLPNVEAAARTIFLNRTCFNGLYRVNKKGQFNVPFGKYKNPKIIDEEALRAASIILKDTTIICGDYKDVLRKQAQPGDFIFLDPPYLPISEYADFQRYTKEQFYEEDHTELAAEVQRLHELGCHIILTNSNHPLVHEQYRKFPIEVVQTKRYISCNGKRRTGEDVIVTIPPKPRFDIRIVPESLSEQIKLYPPTRYMGSKNKLLSEIWGVASQFEFDTAVDLFSGSGIVGYMFKSYGKTVISNDYMTMASVFAKAMIENNNIVLTSEETLSLLESKGPNDSFVETKFKDLYFSDDDNKLIDILRANIKTIKNPYKKAIAMSALMRACLKKRPRGIFTYVGYRYDDGRKDLSMSFRDQFLDAVNMINASVFDNGQQNKARLGDAMTLKHQGNKLVYIDPPYYSPLSDNEYVRRYHFVEGLARDWQGVEIQEHTVTKKFKSYPTPFSSRKGATEAFDLLFKRFRNDILIVSYSSNSLPTLDEMLAIMSKYKYHVEVIPIDYRYSIGNKNANSSDNNKVQEYLFIGY
;
A
#
# COMPACT_ATOMS: atom_id res chain seq x y z
N MET A 1 -22.50 50.73 15.66
CA MET A 1 -21.69 50.36 16.84
C MET A 1 -22.36 49.29 17.72
N LEU A 2 -23.67 49.34 17.98
CA LEU A 2 -24.37 48.29 18.75
C LEU A 2 -24.34 46.89 18.09
N ALA A 3 -24.44 46.80 16.76
CA ALA A 3 -24.34 45.52 16.03
C ALA A 3 -22.96 44.84 16.16
N LYS A 4 -21.87 45.61 15.99
CA LYS A 4 -20.49 45.13 16.21
C LYS A 4 -20.19 44.78 17.67
N LYS A 5 -20.81 45.47 18.63
CA LYS A 5 -20.64 45.19 20.06
C LYS A 5 -21.34 43.88 20.45
N ASN A 6 -22.48 43.57 19.83
CA ASN A 6 -23.17 42.28 19.98
C ASN A 6 -22.42 41.13 19.29
N GLU A 7 -21.79 41.34 18.13
CA GLU A 7 -20.90 40.35 17.49
C GLU A 7 -19.71 39.98 18.38
N ILE A 8 -19.05 40.96 19.00
CA ILE A 8 -17.88 40.74 19.86
C ILE A 8 -18.28 40.07 21.18
N LEU A 9 -19.45 40.41 21.76
CA LEU A 9 -19.97 39.76 22.97
C LEU A 9 -20.43 38.30 22.76
N TYR A 10 -20.70 37.89 21.50
CA TYR A 10 -21.04 36.50 21.16
C TYR A 10 -19.81 35.61 20.96
N GLN A 11 -18.62 36.16 20.72
CA GLN A 11 -17.39 35.38 20.48
C GLN A 11 -16.78 34.79 21.77
N GLU A 12 -17.08 35.33 22.95
CA GLU A 12 -16.58 34.81 24.24
C GLU A 12 -17.58 33.90 24.98
N LYS A 13 -18.84 33.82 24.55
CA LYS A 13 -19.77 32.79 25.03
C LYS A 13 -19.50 31.51 24.24
N VAL A 14 -19.31 30.40 24.93
CA VAL A 14 -19.35 29.06 24.32
C VAL A 14 -20.63 28.95 23.51
N ILE A 15 -20.54 29.08 22.18
CA ILE A 15 -21.69 29.02 21.27
C ILE A 15 -22.30 27.62 21.42
N ASN A 16 -23.34 27.48 22.24
CA ASN A 16 -23.96 26.18 22.49
C ASN A 16 -24.91 25.87 21.34
N CYS A 17 -24.38 25.24 20.29
CA CYS A 17 -25.15 24.88 19.11
C CYS A 17 -25.81 23.50 19.29
N ARG A 18 -27.05 23.37 18.81
CA ARG A 18 -27.86 22.15 18.91
C ARG A 18 -28.69 21.97 17.63
N PRO A 19 -29.16 20.75 17.35
CA PRO A 19 -30.09 20.49 16.24
C PRO A 19 -31.26 21.49 16.19
N LEU A 20 -31.47 22.07 15.00
CA LEU A 20 -32.54 23.05 14.75
C LEU A 20 -33.92 22.39 14.67
N LEU A 21 -33.98 21.13 14.26
CA LEU A 21 -35.20 20.34 14.17
C LEU A 21 -35.19 19.21 15.20
N LYS A 22 -36.39 18.84 15.67
CA LYS A 22 -36.59 17.48 16.17
C LYS A 22 -36.55 16.55 14.97
N TRP A 23 -35.64 15.59 14.98
CA TRP A 23 -35.45 14.67 13.87
C TRP A 23 -35.58 13.23 14.34
N ALA A 24 -36.27 12.41 13.57
CA ALA A 24 -36.35 10.97 13.85
C ALA A 24 -34.93 10.39 13.76
N GLY A 25 -34.54 9.60 14.76
CA GLY A 25 -33.18 9.05 14.84
C GLY A 25 -32.10 10.01 15.35
N GLY A 26 -32.45 11.21 15.81
CA GLY A 26 -31.47 12.20 16.30
C GLY A 26 -30.47 11.64 17.32
N LYS A 27 -29.18 11.73 16.98
CA LYS A 27 -28.06 11.08 17.69
C LYS A 27 -27.59 11.75 18.96
N THR A 28 -28.33 12.73 19.49
CA THR A 28 -27.97 13.44 20.72
C THR A 28 -27.74 12.50 21.91
N GLN A 29 -28.48 11.38 22.01
CA GLN A 29 -28.28 10.38 23.06
C GLN A 29 -27.03 9.52 22.86
N LEU A 30 -26.56 9.36 21.63
CA LEU A 30 -25.38 8.55 21.28
C LEU A 30 -24.09 9.38 21.28
N LEU A 31 -24.16 10.70 21.43
CA LEU A 31 -22.97 11.57 21.42
C LEU A 31 -21.94 11.16 22.48
N THR A 32 -22.36 10.77 23.68
CA THR A 32 -21.42 10.32 24.74
C THR A 32 -20.62 9.10 24.35
N GLU A 33 -21.20 8.21 23.52
CA GLU A 33 -20.56 6.99 23.04
C GLU A 33 -19.76 7.21 21.74
N ILE A 34 -20.22 8.14 20.89
CA ILE A 34 -19.59 8.47 19.61
C ILE A 34 -18.36 9.37 19.82
N THR A 35 -18.47 10.43 20.63
CA THR A 35 -17.41 11.44 20.79
C THR A 35 -16.04 10.85 21.16
N PRO A 36 -15.92 9.87 22.08
CA PRO A 36 -14.64 9.25 22.40
C PRO A 36 -13.98 8.48 21.24
N LYS A 37 -14.75 8.09 20.22
CA LYS A 37 -14.28 7.31 19.06
C LYS A 37 -13.82 8.18 17.91
N ILE A 38 -14.05 9.49 17.99
CA ILE A 38 -13.69 10.42 16.93
C ILE A 38 -12.17 10.55 16.87
N PRO A 39 -11.57 10.52 15.67
CA PRO A 39 -10.14 10.67 15.54
C PRO A 39 -9.67 12.03 16.10
N LYS A 40 -8.57 12.02 16.85
CA LYS A 40 -7.98 13.26 17.42
C LYS A 40 -7.56 14.27 16.34
N LYS A 41 -7.24 13.78 15.13
CA LYS A 41 -6.88 14.56 13.96
C LYS A 41 -7.55 13.93 12.74
N TYR A 42 -8.17 14.75 11.91
CA TYR A 42 -8.76 14.37 10.64
C TYR A 42 -8.70 15.55 9.67
N GLY A 43 -8.89 15.28 8.39
CA GLY A 43 -9.01 16.29 7.34
C GLY A 43 -10.35 17.03 7.45
N ARG A 44 -11.26 16.77 6.53
CA ARG A 44 -12.61 17.34 6.56
C ARG A 44 -13.58 16.46 7.32
N TYR A 45 -14.66 17.06 7.79
CA TYR A 45 -15.82 16.35 8.31
C TYR A 45 -16.84 16.14 7.19
N ILE A 46 -17.34 14.92 7.00
CA ILE A 46 -18.37 14.60 6.00
C ILE A 46 -19.53 13.85 6.66
N GLU A 47 -20.75 14.38 6.52
CA GLU A 47 -21.98 13.74 7.01
C GLU A 47 -23.04 13.74 5.88
N PRO A 48 -23.11 12.66 5.06
CA PRO A 48 -23.98 12.60 3.89
C PRO A 48 -25.43 12.16 4.19
N PHE A 49 -25.71 11.88 5.47
CA PHE A 49 -27.05 11.59 6.01
C PHE A 49 -27.36 12.61 7.12
N PHE A 50 -27.38 13.89 6.77
CA PHE A 50 -27.31 14.97 7.76
C PHE A 50 -28.50 14.99 8.73
N GLY A 51 -29.73 14.87 8.23
CA GLY A 51 -30.93 14.91 9.06
C GLY A 51 -30.96 16.10 10.03
N GLY A 52 -30.87 15.81 11.34
CA GLY A 52 -30.86 16.83 12.40
C GLY A 52 -29.48 17.44 12.73
N GLY A 53 -28.38 16.90 12.20
CA GLY A 53 -27.02 17.41 12.41
C GLY A 53 -26.49 17.31 13.84
N ALA A 54 -26.93 16.30 14.60
CA ALA A 54 -26.59 16.20 16.03
C ALA A 54 -25.08 16.11 16.29
N LEU A 55 -24.36 15.33 15.49
CA LEU A 55 -22.91 15.21 15.63
C LEU A 55 -22.19 16.46 15.11
N PHE A 56 -22.57 16.93 13.92
CA PHE A 56 -22.02 18.17 13.34
C PHE A 56 -22.09 19.36 14.30
N PHE A 57 -23.25 19.65 14.90
CA PHE A 57 -23.37 20.79 15.82
C PHE A 57 -22.65 20.58 17.16
N ALA A 58 -22.43 19.34 17.58
CA ALA A 58 -21.62 19.02 18.75
C ALA A 58 -20.12 19.24 18.47
N LEU A 59 -19.66 18.87 17.26
CA LEU A 59 -18.25 18.96 16.84
C LEU A 59 -17.84 20.34 16.35
N LYS A 60 -18.74 21.05 15.66
CA LYS A 60 -18.51 22.36 15.04
C LYS A 60 -17.25 22.33 14.15
N PRO A 61 -17.20 21.44 13.14
CA PRO A 61 -16.03 21.30 12.30
C PRO A 61 -15.76 22.59 11.53
N SER A 62 -14.49 22.99 11.42
CA SER A 62 -14.07 24.18 10.67
C SER A 62 -14.09 24.01 9.15
N ASN A 63 -14.19 22.76 8.67
CA ASN A 63 -14.30 22.42 7.25
C ASN A 63 -15.23 21.20 7.11
N GLY A 64 -16.54 21.48 7.09
CA GLY A 64 -17.59 20.48 7.03
C GLY A 64 -18.23 20.39 5.65
N ILE A 65 -18.56 19.17 5.25
CA ILE A 65 -19.44 18.86 4.12
C ILE A 65 -20.63 18.10 4.67
N ILE A 66 -21.81 18.70 4.58
CA ILE A 66 -23.06 18.06 4.99
C ILE A 66 -23.93 17.83 3.77
N ALA A 67 -24.63 16.70 3.73
CA ALA A 67 -25.56 16.42 2.66
C ALA A 67 -26.77 15.63 3.14
N ASP A 68 -27.87 15.77 2.40
CA ASP A 68 -29.07 14.96 2.59
C ASP A 68 -29.80 14.85 1.25
N SER A 69 -30.56 13.78 1.06
CA SER A 69 -31.38 13.58 -0.13
C SER A 69 -32.70 14.38 -0.05
N ASN A 70 -33.06 14.91 1.11
CA ASN A 70 -34.26 15.70 1.31
C ASN A 70 -34.03 17.20 0.96
N PRO A 71 -34.56 17.69 -0.18
CA PRO A 71 -34.31 19.05 -0.63
C PRO A 71 -34.95 20.13 0.25
N GLU A 72 -36.06 19.84 0.96
CA GLU A 72 -36.67 20.79 1.90
C GLU A 72 -35.78 21.01 3.13
N LEU A 73 -35.14 19.94 3.60
CA LEU A 73 -34.18 19.99 4.70
C LEU A 73 -32.90 20.74 4.30
N VAL A 74 -32.39 20.50 3.10
CA VAL A 74 -31.21 21.20 2.59
C VAL A 74 -31.49 22.69 2.41
N ASN A 75 -32.66 23.05 1.85
CA ASN A 75 -33.09 24.45 1.76
C ASN A 75 -33.12 25.14 3.13
N LEU A 76 -33.60 24.44 4.17
CA LEU A 76 -33.60 24.97 5.54
C LEU A 76 -32.18 25.34 5.99
N TYR A 77 -31.23 24.42 5.90
CA TYR A 77 -29.87 24.70 6.39
C TYR A 77 -29.13 25.74 5.55
N GLN A 78 -29.32 25.74 4.23
CA GLN A 78 -28.80 26.80 3.35
C GLN A 78 -29.40 28.16 3.70
N SER A 79 -30.72 28.25 3.89
CA SER A 79 -31.37 29.52 4.25
C SER A 79 -30.93 30.02 5.62
N VAL A 80 -30.68 29.13 6.59
CA VAL A 80 -30.13 29.51 7.90
C VAL A 80 -28.68 30.01 7.78
N ALA A 81 -27.88 29.43 6.89
CA ALA A 81 -26.54 29.93 6.59
C ALA A 81 -26.60 31.33 5.97
N ASP A 82 -27.49 31.53 5.00
CA ASP A 82 -27.53 32.73 4.17
C ASP A 82 -28.24 33.93 4.85
N ASP A 83 -29.45 33.73 5.38
CA ASP A 83 -30.31 34.81 5.91
C ASP A 83 -31.14 34.35 7.13
N VAL A 84 -30.46 34.23 8.27
CA VAL A 84 -31.11 33.87 9.55
C VAL A 84 -32.07 34.95 10.06
N ASP A 85 -31.81 36.23 9.77
CA ASP A 85 -32.65 37.34 10.21
C ASP A 85 -34.00 37.35 9.49
N GLY A 86 -33.99 37.12 8.17
CA GLY A 86 -35.22 36.93 7.40
C GLY A 86 -36.06 35.76 7.91
N ILE A 87 -35.43 34.63 8.29
CA ILE A 87 -36.14 33.48 8.88
C ILE A 87 -36.78 33.87 10.21
N LEU A 88 -36.07 34.58 11.08
CA LEU A 88 -36.61 35.03 12.38
C LEU A 88 -37.82 35.95 12.20
N ASP A 89 -37.76 36.85 11.22
CA ASP A 89 -38.87 37.78 10.93
C ASP A 89 -40.09 37.07 10.35
N GLN A 90 -39.91 36.04 9.53
CA GLN A 90 -41.00 35.17 9.07
C GLN A 90 -41.61 34.37 10.22
N LEU A 91 -40.78 33.77 11.08
CA LEU A 91 -41.26 32.97 12.22
C LEU A 91 -42.10 33.78 13.22
N LYS A 92 -41.82 35.07 13.40
CA LYS A 92 -42.60 35.97 14.29
C LYS A 92 -44.05 36.15 13.82
N GLN A 93 -44.35 35.90 12.55
CA GLN A 93 -45.69 36.06 11.98
C GLN A 93 -46.59 34.86 12.28
N TYR A 94 -46.01 33.69 12.56
CA TYR A 94 -46.79 32.48 12.80
C TYR A 94 -47.35 32.41 14.21
N GLN A 95 -48.65 32.10 14.30
CA GLN A 95 -49.33 31.81 15.56
C GLN A 95 -49.53 30.30 15.71
N ASN A 96 -49.36 29.77 16.92
CA ASN A 96 -49.56 28.35 17.23
C ASN A 96 -51.05 28.01 17.40
N THR A 97 -51.84 28.12 16.34
CA THR A 97 -53.24 27.69 16.30
C THR A 97 -53.42 26.56 15.29
N GLU A 98 -54.48 25.77 15.46
CA GLU A 98 -54.76 24.63 14.58
C GLU A 98 -55.06 25.10 13.14
N GLU A 99 -55.76 26.22 13.01
CA GLU A 99 -56.11 26.84 11.74
C GLU A 99 -54.86 27.31 10.98
N VAL A 100 -53.96 28.04 11.66
CA VAL A 100 -52.69 28.51 11.06
C VAL A 100 -51.80 27.32 10.71
N PHE A 101 -51.72 26.30 11.57
CA PHE A 101 -50.94 25.10 11.30
C PHE A 101 -51.36 24.44 9.99
N TYR A 102 -52.65 24.19 9.79
CA TYR A 102 -53.12 23.54 8.56
C TYR A 102 -53.02 24.44 7.33
N ALA A 103 -53.20 25.76 7.48
CA ALA A 103 -52.94 26.71 6.41
C ALA A 103 -51.48 26.63 5.94
N VAL A 104 -50.51 26.74 6.85
CA VAL A 104 -49.08 26.65 6.54
C VAL A 104 -48.70 25.25 6.02
N ARG A 105 -49.27 24.18 6.59
CA ARG A 105 -49.03 22.81 6.12
C ARG A 105 -49.49 22.59 4.67
N SER A 106 -50.59 23.24 4.27
CA SER A 106 -51.13 23.14 2.91
C SER A 106 -50.29 23.81 1.84
N GLN A 107 -49.38 24.72 2.23
CA GLN A 107 -48.47 25.40 1.30
C GLN A 107 -47.48 24.41 0.68
N ASP A 108 -47.20 24.62 -0.60
CA ASP A 108 -46.14 23.91 -1.33
C ASP A 108 -44.83 24.69 -1.18
N TRP A 109 -43.89 24.14 -0.41
CA TRP A 109 -42.64 24.82 -0.08
C TRP A 109 -41.81 25.15 -1.33
N LYS A 110 -41.97 24.40 -2.43
CA LYS A 110 -41.27 24.64 -3.69
C LYS A 110 -41.71 25.93 -4.40
N LYS A 111 -42.85 26.48 -4.00
CA LYS A 111 -43.40 27.73 -4.54
C LYS A 111 -43.15 28.93 -3.62
N LEU A 112 -42.55 28.70 -2.45
CA LEU A 112 -42.19 29.75 -1.51
C LEU A 112 -40.75 30.20 -1.77
N PRO A 113 -40.41 31.46 -1.49
CA PRO A 113 -39.02 31.89 -1.35
C PRO A 113 -38.27 31.04 -0.31
N ASN A 114 -36.97 30.82 -0.50
CA ASN A 114 -36.16 29.91 0.33
C ASN A 114 -36.29 30.18 1.85
N VAL A 115 -36.22 31.45 2.25
CA VAL A 115 -36.37 31.90 3.64
C VAL A 115 -37.75 31.58 4.21
N GLU A 116 -38.81 31.80 3.44
CA GLU A 116 -40.19 31.48 3.84
C GLU A 116 -40.40 29.96 3.94
N ALA A 117 -39.86 29.20 2.97
CA ALA A 117 -39.88 27.74 3.01
C ALA A 117 -39.16 27.20 4.26
N ALA A 118 -37.99 27.74 4.60
CA ALA A 118 -37.23 27.36 5.79
C ALA A 118 -37.98 27.69 7.08
N ALA A 119 -38.54 28.90 7.19
CA ALA A 119 -39.37 29.31 8.33
C ALA A 119 -40.60 28.41 8.48
N ARG A 120 -41.27 28.07 7.37
CA ARG A 120 -42.36 27.10 7.33
C ARG A 120 -41.93 25.73 7.88
N THR A 121 -40.79 25.19 7.45
CA THR A 121 -40.29 23.88 7.91
C THR A 121 -40.02 23.87 9.42
N ILE A 122 -39.40 24.93 9.95
CA ILE A 122 -39.16 25.08 11.40
C ILE A 122 -40.51 25.14 12.15
N PHE A 123 -41.43 26.00 11.71
CA PHE A 123 -42.74 26.16 12.34
C PHE A 123 -43.49 24.83 12.39
N LEU A 124 -43.60 24.12 11.26
CA LEU A 124 -44.27 22.82 11.20
C LEU A 124 -43.60 21.80 12.13
N ASN A 125 -42.26 21.69 12.13
CA ASN A 125 -41.55 20.76 13.00
C ASN A 125 -41.76 21.07 14.50
N ARG A 126 -41.80 22.35 14.88
CA ARG A 126 -41.97 22.74 16.28
C ARG A 126 -43.41 22.61 16.79
N THR A 127 -44.39 22.59 15.89
CA THR A 127 -45.82 22.59 16.23
C THR A 127 -46.54 21.28 15.90
N CYS A 128 -45.97 20.40 15.07
CA CYS A 128 -46.57 19.12 14.69
C CYS A 128 -46.42 18.03 15.77
N PHE A 129 -47.24 16.98 15.68
CA PHE A 129 -47.19 15.84 16.57
C PHE A 129 -45.78 15.22 16.64
N ASN A 130 -45.22 15.15 17.85
CA ASN A 130 -43.87 14.67 18.19
C ASN A 130 -42.68 15.34 17.46
N GLY A 131 -42.91 16.44 16.71
CA GLY A 131 -41.86 17.07 15.92
C GLY A 131 -41.29 16.15 14.85
N LEU A 132 -42.13 15.30 14.27
CA LEU A 132 -41.73 14.42 13.19
C LEU A 132 -41.67 15.19 11.86
N TYR A 133 -40.71 14.84 11.02
CA TYR A 133 -40.74 15.17 9.61
C TYR A 133 -41.23 13.95 8.82
N ARG A 134 -42.41 14.05 8.20
CA ARG A 134 -43.01 12.95 7.43
C ARG A 134 -43.77 13.48 6.24
N VAL A 135 -43.53 12.88 5.09
CA VAL A 135 -44.19 13.22 3.82
C VAL A 135 -45.04 12.06 3.31
N ASN A 136 -46.05 12.37 2.49
CA ASN A 136 -46.82 11.37 1.75
C ASN A 136 -46.07 10.96 0.45
N LYS A 137 -46.64 10.02 -0.33
CA LYS A 137 -46.07 9.59 -1.63
C LYS A 137 -45.89 10.74 -2.65
N LYS A 138 -46.63 11.84 -2.49
CA LYS A 138 -46.51 13.07 -3.31
C LYS A 138 -45.43 14.02 -2.78
N GLY A 139 -44.72 13.67 -1.71
CA GLY A 139 -43.68 14.50 -1.08
C GLY A 139 -44.23 15.63 -0.21
N GLN A 140 -45.52 15.61 0.13
CA GLN A 140 -46.16 16.67 0.93
C GLN A 140 -46.14 16.30 2.42
N PHE A 141 -45.76 17.26 3.27
CA PHE A 141 -45.76 17.09 4.72
C PHE A 141 -47.15 16.72 5.24
N ASN A 142 -47.26 15.63 6.03
CA ASN A 142 -48.55 15.04 6.42
C ASN A 142 -48.69 14.76 7.93
N VAL A 143 -47.87 15.36 8.78
CA VAL A 143 -47.97 15.21 10.24
C VAL A 143 -49.11 16.09 10.77
N PRO A 144 -49.96 15.60 11.69
CA PRO A 144 -51.04 16.40 12.28
C PRO A 144 -50.51 17.43 13.30
N PHE A 145 -51.37 18.36 13.69
CA PHE A 145 -51.07 19.38 14.71
C PHE A 145 -50.77 18.73 16.07
N GLY A 146 -49.74 19.20 16.76
CA GLY A 146 -49.23 18.58 17.99
C GLY A 146 -49.90 19.03 19.29
N LYS A 147 -50.75 20.07 19.24
CA LYS A 147 -51.49 20.62 20.41
C LYS A 147 -50.61 21.01 21.61
N TYR A 148 -49.37 21.47 21.36
CA TYR A 148 -48.51 21.99 22.42
C TYR A 148 -49.02 23.35 22.91
N LYS A 149 -49.00 23.58 24.23
CA LYS A 149 -49.46 24.85 24.84
C LYS A 149 -48.55 26.04 24.53
N ASN A 150 -47.22 25.83 24.58
CA ASN A 150 -46.24 26.89 24.30
C ASN A 150 -44.97 26.28 23.66
N PRO A 151 -45.03 25.85 22.39
CA PRO A 151 -43.85 25.32 21.71
C PRO A 151 -42.83 26.44 21.50
N LYS A 152 -41.54 26.14 21.73
CA LYS A 152 -40.45 27.05 21.36
C LYS A 152 -40.30 27.06 19.83
N ILE A 153 -41.11 27.88 19.15
CA ILE A 153 -41.08 28.09 17.70
C ILE A 153 -39.83 28.87 17.31
N ILE A 154 -39.54 29.94 18.05
CA ILE A 154 -38.37 30.78 17.83
C ILE A 154 -37.31 30.44 18.87
N ASP A 155 -36.19 29.91 18.40
CA ASP A 155 -34.99 29.66 19.17
C ASP A 155 -33.86 30.50 18.61
N GLU A 156 -33.95 31.81 18.82
CA GLU A 156 -33.07 32.80 18.18
C GLU A 156 -31.58 32.52 18.44
N GLU A 157 -31.22 32.21 19.68
CA GLU A 157 -29.84 31.87 20.05
C GLU A 157 -29.33 30.65 19.28
N ALA A 158 -30.14 29.58 19.16
CA ALA A 158 -29.75 28.39 18.43
C ALA A 158 -29.68 28.61 16.91
N LEU A 159 -30.60 29.40 16.34
CA LEU A 159 -30.60 29.73 14.92
C LEU A 159 -29.39 30.58 14.53
N ARG A 160 -29.06 31.61 15.33
CA ARG A 160 -27.88 32.45 15.10
C ARG A 160 -26.59 31.65 15.29
N ALA A 161 -26.51 30.80 16.31
CA ALA A 161 -25.40 29.89 16.52
C ALA A 161 -25.19 28.94 15.33
N ALA A 162 -26.26 28.34 14.82
CA ALA A 162 -26.20 27.46 13.66
C ALA A 162 -25.80 28.22 12.39
N SER A 163 -26.34 29.42 12.17
CA SER A 163 -26.00 30.28 11.03
C SER A 163 -24.49 30.55 10.95
N ILE A 164 -23.84 30.87 12.08
CA ILE A 164 -22.39 31.11 12.14
C ILE A 164 -21.61 29.88 11.66
N ILE A 165 -21.97 28.68 12.13
CA ILE A 165 -21.24 27.44 11.79
C ILE A 165 -21.53 27.00 10.35
N LEU A 166 -22.78 27.15 9.90
CA LEU A 166 -23.23 26.71 8.59
C LEU A 166 -22.68 27.57 7.45
N LYS A 167 -22.37 28.85 7.70
CA LYS A 167 -21.76 29.76 6.70
C LYS A 167 -20.43 29.23 6.14
N ASP A 168 -19.64 28.56 6.97
CA ASP A 168 -18.34 28.00 6.60
C ASP A 168 -18.44 26.51 6.18
N THR A 169 -19.67 26.01 5.97
CA THR A 169 -19.95 24.59 5.66
C THR A 169 -20.45 24.43 4.23
N THR A 170 -19.95 23.41 3.53
CA THR A 170 -20.50 23.04 2.22
C THR A 170 -21.77 22.22 2.41
N ILE A 171 -22.90 22.74 1.93
CA ILE A 171 -24.24 22.12 2.09
C ILE A 171 -24.75 21.61 0.73
N ILE A 172 -24.87 20.29 0.59
CA ILE A 172 -25.19 19.62 -0.69
C ILE A 172 -26.54 18.91 -0.62
N CYS A 173 -27.39 19.12 -1.63
CA CYS A 173 -28.56 18.27 -1.87
C CYS A 173 -28.16 17.14 -2.83
N GLY A 174 -28.14 15.90 -2.36
CA GLY A 174 -27.72 14.78 -3.21
C GLY A 174 -27.74 13.42 -2.51
N ASP A 175 -27.61 12.36 -3.32
CA ASP A 175 -27.45 11.00 -2.82
C ASP A 175 -26.09 10.81 -2.13
N TYR A 176 -26.07 10.00 -1.08
CA TYR A 176 -24.88 9.78 -0.27
C TYR A 176 -23.71 9.19 -1.08
N LYS A 177 -23.96 8.31 -2.06
CA LYS A 177 -22.90 7.68 -2.87
C LYS A 177 -22.21 8.72 -3.73
N ASP A 178 -22.99 9.60 -4.37
CA ASP A 178 -22.44 10.65 -5.22
C ASP A 178 -21.63 11.66 -4.41
N VAL A 179 -22.11 12.03 -3.22
CA VAL A 179 -21.39 12.91 -2.30
C VAL A 179 -20.09 12.26 -1.86
N LEU A 180 -20.11 11.03 -1.37
CA LEU A 180 -18.91 10.33 -0.90
C LEU A 180 -17.89 10.09 -2.02
N ARG A 181 -18.33 9.77 -3.23
CA ARG A 181 -17.42 9.54 -4.38
C ARG A 181 -16.78 10.82 -4.90
N LYS A 182 -17.52 11.93 -4.93
CA LYS A 182 -17.00 13.22 -5.42
C LYS A 182 -16.19 13.95 -4.36
N GLN A 183 -16.56 13.81 -3.09
CA GLN A 183 -16.02 14.63 -2.03
C GLN A 183 -14.93 13.92 -1.23
N ALA A 184 -15.06 12.65 -0.85
CA ALA A 184 -14.16 12.04 0.14
C ALA A 184 -12.70 11.96 -0.32
N GLN A 185 -11.79 12.30 0.58
CA GLN A 185 -10.33 12.26 0.39
C GLN A 185 -9.66 11.48 1.54
N PRO A 186 -8.42 10.97 1.33
CA PRO A 186 -7.65 10.35 2.39
C PRO A 186 -7.54 11.25 3.63
N GLY A 187 -7.71 10.66 4.82
CA GLY A 187 -7.63 11.37 6.11
C GLY A 187 -8.93 12.08 6.55
N ASP A 188 -9.96 12.17 5.71
CA ASP A 188 -11.26 12.73 6.11
C ASP A 188 -11.93 11.89 7.21
N PHE A 189 -12.73 12.53 8.05
CA PHE A 189 -13.63 11.88 8.99
C PHE A 189 -15.06 11.91 8.47
N ILE A 190 -15.65 10.72 8.33
CA ILE A 190 -16.95 10.51 7.73
C ILE A 190 -17.89 9.90 8.77
N PHE A 191 -19.02 10.55 9.02
CA PHE A 191 -20.07 10.03 9.88
C PHE A 191 -21.25 9.56 9.04
N LEU A 192 -21.63 8.28 9.20
CA LEU A 192 -22.68 7.64 8.44
C LEU A 192 -23.83 7.24 9.38
N ASP A 193 -24.98 7.87 9.19
CA ASP A 193 -26.21 7.58 9.92
C ASP A 193 -27.37 7.30 8.94
N PRO A 194 -27.31 6.20 8.18
CA PRO A 194 -28.36 5.86 7.22
C PRO A 194 -29.69 5.57 7.93
N PRO A 195 -30.82 5.53 7.20
CA PRO A 195 -32.05 4.93 7.72
C PRO A 195 -31.80 3.49 8.22
N TYR A 196 -32.38 3.12 9.37
CA TYR A 196 -32.06 1.85 10.04
C TYR A 196 -32.84 0.65 9.50
N LEU A 197 -32.20 -0.52 9.49
CA LEU A 197 -32.86 -1.80 9.21
C LEU A 197 -33.92 -2.13 10.27
N PRO A 198 -35.12 -2.61 9.89
CA PRO A 198 -36.13 -3.05 10.84
C PRO A 198 -35.69 -4.33 11.56
N ILE A 199 -35.85 -4.37 12.90
CA ILE A 199 -35.43 -5.53 13.73
C ILE A 199 -36.53 -6.62 13.79
N SER A 200 -37.72 -6.37 13.24
CA SER A 200 -38.81 -7.36 13.15
C SER A 200 -39.80 -7.00 12.04
N GLU A 201 -40.51 -7.98 11.45
CA GLU A 201 -41.56 -7.78 10.43
C GLU A 201 -42.65 -6.77 10.82
N TYR A 202 -42.86 -6.53 12.12
CA TYR A 202 -43.87 -5.60 12.66
C TYR A 202 -43.33 -4.23 13.10
N ALA A 203 -42.03 -3.95 12.93
CA ALA A 203 -41.42 -2.67 13.31
C ALA A 203 -41.53 -1.67 12.15
N ASP A 204 -42.70 -1.05 12.00
CA ASP A 204 -43.05 -0.12 10.93
C ASP A 204 -42.34 1.25 11.05
N PHE A 205 -41.01 1.27 10.98
CA PHE A 205 -40.19 2.49 10.84
C PHE A 205 -40.07 2.98 9.37
N GLN A 206 -40.76 2.31 8.43
CA GLN A 206 -40.64 2.48 6.97
C GLN A 206 -41.32 3.75 6.39
N ARG A 207 -41.63 4.78 7.20
CA ARG A 207 -42.53 5.88 6.78
C ARG A 207 -41.90 7.25 6.57
N TYR A 208 -40.57 7.40 6.61
CA TYR A 208 -39.93 8.74 6.76
C TYR A 208 -39.30 9.36 5.50
N THR A 209 -39.24 8.67 4.36
CA THR A 209 -38.76 9.21 3.07
C THR A 209 -39.56 8.66 1.90
N LYS A 210 -39.61 9.37 0.76
CA LYS A 210 -40.32 8.94 -0.46
C LYS A 210 -39.63 7.73 -1.12
N GLU A 211 -38.32 7.65 -0.97
CA GLU A 211 -37.46 6.54 -1.39
C GLU A 211 -37.10 5.72 -0.14
N GLN A 212 -37.36 4.42 -0.19
CA GLN A 212 -37.13 3.48 0.92
C GLN A 212 -35.67 3.00 0.83
N PHE A 213 -34.97 2.94 1.97
CA PHE A 213 -33.60 2.41 2.06
C PHE A 213 -33.71 0.93 2.42
N TYR A 214 -33.43 0.05 1.45
CA TYR A 214 -33.62 -1.39 1.55
C TYR A 214 -32.33 -2.12 1.94
N GLU A 215 -32.40 -3.44 2.10
CA GLU A 215 -31.23 -4.28 2.41
C GLU A 215 -30.15 -4.19 1.31
N GLU A 216 -30.56 -4.03 0.05
CA GLU A 216 -29.65 -3.81 -1.07
C GLU A 216 -28.88 -2.50 -0.91
N ASP A 217 -29.53 -1.42 -0.48
CA ASP A 217 -28.88 -0.13 -0.23
C ASP A 217 -27.87 -0.22 0.92
N HIS A 218 -28.18 -1.01 1.97
CA HIS A 218 -27.22 -1.29 3.03
C HIS A 218 -26.01 -2.09 2.54
N THR A 219 -26.22 -3.02 1.62
CA THR A 219 -25.14 -3.78 0.98
C THR A 219 -24.25 -2.88 0.13
N GLU A 220 -24.84 -1.95 -0.62
CA GLU A 220 -24.09 -0.96 -1.39
C GLU A 220 -23.37 0.06 -0.50
N LEU A 221 -23.98 0.48 0.62
CA LEU A 221 -23.33 1.29 1.64
C LEU A 221 -22.11 0.56 2.24
N ALA A 222 -22.23 -0.74 2.54
CA ALA A 222 -21.11 -1.52 3.05
C ALA A 222 -19.93 -1.59 2.05
N ALA A 223 -20.23 -1.73 0.75
CA ALA A 223 -19.22 -1.67 -0.30
C ALA A 223 -18.54 -0.29 -0.37
N GLU A 224 -19.31 0.79 -0.24
CA GLU A 224 -18.80 2.15 -0.21
C GLU A 224 -17.96 2.42 1.05
N VAL A 225 -18.35 1.90 2.22
CA VAL A 225 -17.54 1.95 3.46
C VAL A 225 -16.21 1.24 3.27
N GLN A 226 -16.18 0.07 2.64
CA GLN A 226 -14.93 -0.62 2.33
C GLN A 226 -14.03 0.22 1.40
N ARG A 227 -14.60 0.88 0.38
CA ARG A 227 -13.85 1.80 -0.50
C ARG A 227 -13.23 2.95 0.28
N LEU A 228 -13.99 3.56 1.20
CA LEU A 228 -13.54 4.68 2.03
C LEU A 228 -12.46 4.26 3.05
N HIS A 229 -12.59 3.07 3.63
CA HIS A 229 -11.55 2.46 4.46
C HIS A 229 -10.23 2.31 3.68
N GLU A 230 -10.30 1.74 2.47
CA GLU A 230 -9.16 1.57 1.55
C GLU A 230 -8.57 2.91 1.07
N LEU A 231 -9.41 3.93 0.91
CA LEU A 231 -9.00 5.30 0.58
C LEU A 231 -8.20 5.95 1.73
N GLY A 232 -8.36 5.47 2.96
CA GLY A 232 -7.70 5.99 4.16
C GLY A 232 -8.54 7.02 4.91
N CYS A 233 -9.86 6.91 4.88
CA CYS A 233 -10.76 7.76 5.67
C CYS A 233 -11.02 7.14 7.06
N HIS A 234 -11.29 8.00 8.05
CA HIS A 234 -11.86 7.58 9.34
C HIS A 234 -13.37 7.54 9.21
N ILE A 235 -14.04 6.47 9.65
CA ILE A 235 -15.49 6.35 9.51
C ILE A 235 -16.09 5.88 10.83
N ILE A 236 -17.18 6.54 11.24
CA ILE A 236 -18.09 6.02 12.26
C ILE A 236 -19.44 5.83 11.60
N LEU A 237 -19.97 4.61 11.69
CA LEU A 237 -21.29 4.25 11.19
C LEU A 237 -22.20 3.87 12.36
N THR A 238 -23.43 4.34 12.34
CA THR A 238 -24.46 3.89 13.30
C THR A 238 -25.60 3.20 12.60
N ASN A 239 -26.13 2.12 13.18
CA ASN A 239 -27.26 1.38 12.63
C ASN A 239 -28.08 0.69 13.74
N SER A 240 -29.15 -0.02 13.39
CA SER A 240 -29.84 -0.92 14.30
C SER A 240 -28.98 -2.16 14.62
N ASN A 241 -29.20 -2.78 15.79
CA ASN A 241 -28.59 -4.06 16.13
C ASN A 241 -29.19 -5.23 15.31
N HIS A 242 -28.87 -5.27 14.02
CA HIS A 242 -29.38 -6.23 13.04
C HIS A 242 -28.29 -7.22 12.59
N PRO A 243 -28.58 -8.53 12.40
CA PRO A 243 -27.59 -9.53 11.99
C PRO A 243 -26.79 -9.16 10.74
N LEU A 244 -27.45 -8.58 9.74
CA LEU A 244 -26.80 -8.12 8.49
C LEU A 244 -25.68 -7.10 8.76
N VAL A 245 -25.83 -6.21 9.76
CA VAL A 245 -24.80 -5.23 10.12
C VAL A 245 -23.57 -5.94 10.69
N HIS A 246 -23.78 -6.93 11.56
CA HIS A 246 -22.68 -7.73 12.11
C HIS A 246 -21.96 -8.53 11.03
N GLU A 247 -22.70 -9.07 10.05
CA GLU A 247 -22.12 -9.79 8.92
C GLU A 247 -21.29 -8.87 8.01
N GLN A 248 -21.86 -7.74 7.59
CA GLN A 248 -21.22 -6.80 6.66
C GLN A 248 -19.96 -6.16 7.25
N TYR A 249 -19.98 -5.82 8.54
CA TYR A 249 -18.91 -5.08 9.20
C TYR A 249 -18.05 -5.94 10.15
N ARG A 250 -18.13 -7.28 10.06
CA ARG A 250 -17.42 -8.23 10.96
C ARG A 250 -15.91 -8.03 11.14
N LYS A 251 -15.27 -7.32 10.20
CA LYS A 251 -13.82 -7.02 10.22
C LYS A 251 -13.46 -5.81 11.09
N PHE A 252 -14.46 -5.03 11.51
CA PHE A 252 -14.28 -3.78 12.24
C PHE A 252 -14.84 -3.89 13.66
N PRO A 253 -14.37 -3.07 14.62
CA PRO A 253 -14.98 -2.95 15.93
C PRO A 253 -16.47 -2.56 15.84
N ILE A 254 -17.33 -3.38 16.44
CA ILE A 254 -18.79 -3.14 16.57
C ILE A 254 -19.12 -3.08 18.06
N GLU A 255 -19.76 -1.99 18.48
CA GLU A 255 -20.25 -1.81 19.85
C GLU A 255 -21.77 -1.71 19.85
N VAL A 256 -22.43 -2.46 20.74
CA VAL A 256 -23.89 -2.41 20.94
C VAL A 256 -24.20 -1.45 22.09
N VAL A 257 -25.05 -0.47 21.84
CA VAL A 257 -25.43 0.57 22.81
C VAL A 257 -26.94 0.51 23.07
N GLN A 258 -27.31 0.59 24.36
CA GLN A 258 -28.71 0.65 24.78
C GLN A 258 -29.28 2.06 24.55
N THR A 259 -30.36 2.17 23.79
CA THR A 259 -31.02 3.44 23.48
C THR A 259 -32.47 3.49 23.94
N LYS A 260 -32.95 4.71 24.25
CA LYS A 260 -34.34 4.94 24.68
C LYS A 260 -35.19 5.35 23.48
N ARG A 261 -36.15 4.51 23.08
CA ARG A 261 -37.06 4.78 21.95
C ARG A 261 -38.30 5.55 22.43
N TYR A 262 -38.27 6.87 22.33
CA TYR A 262 -39.37 7.74 22.79
C TYR A 262 -40.60 7.82 21.84
N ILE A 263 -40.55 7.14 20.69
CA ILE A 263 -41.63 7.20 19.67
C ILE A 263 -42.84 6.31 20.06
N SER A 264 -42.66 5.31 20.93
CA SER A 264 -43.74 4.42 21.35
C SER A 264 -44.68 5.08 22.36
N CYS A 265 -45.99 5.00 22.10
CA CYS A 265 -47.05 5.47 23.00
C CYS A 265 -47.10 4.67 24.32
N ASN A 266 -46.50 3.46 24.37
CA ASN A 266 -46.44 2.62 25.56
C ASN A 266 -45.07 2.72 26.26
N GLY A 267 -45.06 3.24 27.49
CA GLY A 267 -43.85 3.51 28.29
C GLY A 267 -42.96 2.28 28.56
N LYS A 268 -43.52 1.07 28.58
CA LYS A 268 -42.78 -0.19 28.85
C LYS A 268 -42.03 -0.74 27.63
N ARG A 269 -42.25 -0.22 26.42
CA ARG A 269 -41.60 -0.66 25.16
C ARG A 269 -40.57 0.36 24.63
N ARG A 270 -40.01 1.20 25.51
CA ARG A 270 -39.11 2.31 25.16
C ARG A 270 -37.62 1.96 25.26
N THR A 271 -37.27 0.69 25.05
CA THR A 271 -35.87 0.21 24.99
C THR A 271 -35.54 -0.24 23.57
N GLY A 272 -34.34 0.03 23.12
CA GLY A 272 -33.81 -0.38 21.82
C GLY A 272 -32.31 -0.56 21.90
N GLU A 273 -31.75 -1.22 20.88
CA GLU A 273 -30.32 -1.40 20.74
C GLU A 273 -29.90 -0.86 19.37
N ASP A 274 -28.90 0.00 19.41
CA ASP A 274 -28.25 0.52 18.22
C ASP A 274 -26.78 0.07 18.26
N VAL A 275 -26.15 0.01 17.09
CA VAL A 275 -24.74 -0.36 16.96
C VAL A 275 -23.93 0.82 16.47
N ILE A 276 -22.71 0.92 16.96
CA ILE A 276 -21.68 1.84 16.49
C ILE A 276 -20.55 0.99 15.90
N VAL A 277 -20.31 1.16 14.62
CA VAL A 277 -19.17 0.54 13.92
C VAL A 277 -18.09 1.59 13.78
N THR A 278 -16.90 1.30 14.30
CA THR A 278 -15.72 2.17 14.16
C THR A 278 -14.80 1.61 13.11
N ILE A 279 -14.68 2.28 11.97
CA ILE A 279 -13.83 1.83 10.86
C ILE A 279 -12.63 2.77 10.77
N PRO A 280 -11.44 2.34 11.21
CA PRO A 280 -10.23 3.15 11.08
C PRO A 280 -9.82 3.27 9.60
N PRO A 281 -9.02 4.27 9.22
CA PRO A 281 -8.39 4.28 7.91
C PRO A 281 -7.52 3.04 7.76
N LYS A 282 -7.46 2.47 6.56
CA LYS A 282 -6.45 1.44 6.28
C LYS A 282 -5.07 2.06 6.57
N PRO A 283 -4.25 1.43 7.43
CA PRO A 283 -2.88 1.86 7.59
C PRO A 283 -2.23 1.84 6.22
N ARG A 284 -1.89 3.03 5.71
CA ARG A 284 -0.92 3.18 4.65
C ARG A 284 0.34 3.60 5.39
N PHE A 285 1.39 2.80 5.38
CA PHE A 285 2.67 3.40 5.70
C PHE A 285 2.89 4.50 4.66
N ASP A 286 3.02 5.74 5.13
CA ASP A 286 3.43 6.86 4.29
C ASP A 286 4.93 6.66 4.02
N ILE A 287 5.26 5.65 3.21
CA ILE A 287 6.61 5.41 2.75
C ILE A 287 6.86 6.42 1.63
N ARG A 288 7.01 7.68 2.01
CA ARG A 288 7.88 8.56 1.24
C ARG A 288 9.26 7.96 1.36
N ILE A 289 9.63 7.10 0.40
CA ILE A 289 11.03 6.72 0.20
C ILE A 289 11.73 8.03 -0.13
N VAL A 290 12.28 8.71 0.87
CA VAL A 290 13.35 9.66 0.63
C VAL A 290 14.56 8.77 0.36
N PRO A 291 15.12 8.75 -0.86
CA PRO A 291 16.30 7.95 -1.13
C PRO A 291 17.41 8.43 -0.19
N GLU A 292 17.71 7.65 0.85
CA GLU A 292 18.89 7.92 1.66
C GLU A 292 20.12 7.80 0.76
N SER A 293 21.12 8.67 0.99
CA SER A 293 22.39 8.54 0.31
C SER A 293 23.02 7.19 0.68
N LEU A 294 23.19 6.32 -0.31
CA LEU A 294 23.89 5.05 -0.14
C LEU A 294 25.30 5.28 0.43
N SER A 295 25.70 4.44 1.38
CA SER A 295 27.07 4.43 1.94
C SER A 295 28.13 4.45 0.84
N GLU A 296 29.21 5.22 1.04
CA GLU A 296 30.36 5.24 0.12
C GLU A 296 30.96 3.85 -0.09
N GLN A 297 30.89 2.98 0.92
CA GLN A 297 31.36 1.59 0.83
C GLN A 297 30.64 0.79 -0.26
N ILE A 298 29.37 1.10 -0.54
CA ILE A 298 28.56 0.43 -1.58
C ILE A 298 29.15 0.70 -2.97
N LYS A 299 29.69 1.91 -3.19
CA LYS A 299 30.28 2.30 -4.48
C LYS A 299 31.56 1.52 -4.82
N LEU A 300 32.20 0.91 -3.83
CA LEU A 300 33.36 0.04 -4.01
C LEU A 300 32.98 -1.36 -4.53
N TYR A 301 31.69 -1.74 -4.47
CA TYR A 301 31.26 -3.03 -5.01
C TYR A 301 31.48 -3.09 -6.53
N PRO A 302 32.15 -4.14 -7.06
CA PRO A 302 32.44 -4.20 -8.48
C PRO A 302 31.14 -4.25 -9.31
N PRO A 303 30.94 -3.36 -10.30
CA PRO A 303 29.79 -3.41 -11.19
C PRO A 303 29.74 -4.75 -11.91
N THR A 304 28.62 -5.44 -11.73
CA THR A 304 28.40 -6.77 -12.30
C THR A 304 27.68 -6.69 -13.64
N ARG A 305 27.93 -7.65 -14.53
CA ARG A 305 27.10 -7.88 -15.72
C ARG A 305 26.09 -8.99 -15.45
N TYR A 306 25.40 -8.87 -14.32
CA TYR A 306 24.41 -9.83 -13.85
C TYR A 306 22.99 -9.38 -14.24
N MET A 307 22.23 -10.26 -14.87
CA MET A 307 20.85 -10.00 -15.30
C MET A 307 19.97 -9.81 -14.06
N GLY A 308 19.10 -8.80 -14.07
CA GLY A 308 18.22 -8.54 -12.93
C GLY A 308 18.92 -7.98 -11.68
N SER A 309 20.21 -7.61 -11.76
CA SER A 309 20.92 -7.00 -10.62
C SER A 309 20.18 -5.77 -10.09
N LYS A 310 19.99 -5.74 -8.77
CA LYS A 310 19.27 -4.69 -8.04
C LYS A 310 20.12 -3.48 -7.68
N ASN A 311 21.29 -3.33 -8.30
CA ASN A 311 22.21 -2.22 -8.06
C ASN A 311 21.55 -0.82 -8.20
N LYS A 312 20.56 -0.69 -9.10
CA LYS A 312 19.83 0.56 -9.32
C LYS A 312 18.65 0.79 -8.36
N LEU A 313 18.32 -0.19 -7.52
CA LEU A 313 17.18 -0.18 -6.61
C LEU A 313 17.61 -0.18 -5.14
N LEU A 314 18.91 -0.05 -4.87
CA LEU A 314 19.45 -0.16 -3.50
C LEU A 314 18.90 0.92 -2.58
N SER A 315 18.74 2.15 -3.06
CA SER A 315 18.19 3.26 -2.28
C SER A 315 16.78 2.97 -1.79
N GLU A 316 15.95 2.41 -2.66
CA GLU A 316 14.57 2.09 -2.40
C GLU A 316 14.45 0.86 -1.49
N ILE A 317 15.22 -0.20 -1.76
CA ILE A 317 15.27 -1.38 -0.90
C ILE A 317 15.73 -0.99 0.51
N TRP A 318 16.77 -0.16 0.64
CA TRP A 318 17.23 0.31 1.94
C TRP A 318 16.23 1.23 2.62
N GLY A 319 15.63 2.19 1.91
CA GLY A 319 14.64 3.11 2.47
C GLY A 319 13.38 2.42 3.00
N VAL A 320 13.08 1.22 2.52
CA VAL A 320 12.07 0.34 3.10
C VAL A 320 12.64 -0.45 4.28
N ALA A 321 13.77 -1.13 4.09
CA ALA A 321 14.34 -1.98 5.12
C ALA A 321 14.68 -1.22 6.41
N SER A 322 15.23 0.00 6.30
CA SER A 322 15.66 0.82 7.44
C SER A 322 14.54 1.25 8.38
N GLN A 323 13.28 1.10 7.98
CA GLN A 323 12.11 1.37 8.83
C GLN A 323 11.83 0.26 9.84
N PHE A 324 12.48 -0.88 9.69
CA PHE A 324 12.33 -2.02 10.60
C PHE A 324 13.56 -2.16 11.50
N GLU A 325 13.32 -2.59 12.74
CA GLU A 325 14.38 -3.02 13.63
C GLU A 325 14.75 -4.48 13.33
N PHE A 326 15.99 -4.71 12.88
CA PHE A 326 16.55 -6.04 12.64
C PHE A 326 18.07 -6.00 12.70
N ASP A 327 18.68 -7.07 13.20
CA ASP A 327 20.14 -7.23 13.27
C ASP A 327 20.70 -8.09 12.14
N THR A 328 19.89 -9.02 11.63
CA THR A 328 20.28 -9.99 10.60
C THR A 328 19.43 -9.83 9.35
N ALA A 329 20.11 -9.65 8.21
CA ALA A 329 19.51 -9.69 6.88
C ALA A 329 19.83 -11.03 6.19
N VAL A 330 18.83 -11.65 5.59
CA VAL A 330 18.96 -12.81 4.72
C VAL A 330 18.76 -12.36 3.29
N ASP A 331 19.80 -12.44 2.48
CA ASP A 331 19.72 -12.27 1.02
C ASP A 331 19.51 -13.66 0.40
N LEU A 332 18.24 -14.04 0.22
CA LEU A 332 17.84 -15.43 0.02
C LEU A 332 18.15 -15.96 -1.39
N PHE A 333 18.18 -15.05 -2.36
CA PHE A 333 18.48 -15.28 -3.78
C PHE A 333 19.52 -14.25 -4.23
N SER A 334 20.74 -14.41 -3.71
CA SER A 334 21.74 -13.34 -3.73
C SER A 334 22.20 -12.92 -5.12
N GLY A 335 22.21 -13.82 -6.11
CA GLY A 335 22.59 -13.52 -7.49
C GLY A 335 23.92 -12.77 -7.60
N SER A 336 23.85 -11.46 -7.89
CA SER A 336 25.05 -10.60 -7.96
C SER A 336 25.71 -10.27 -6.62
N GLY A 337 25.03 -10.49 -5.50
CA GLY A 337 25.48 -10.24 -4.13
C GLY A 337 25.33 -8.79 -3.64
N ILE A 338 24.91 -7.85 -4.51
CA ILE A 338 24.91 -6.42 -4.18
C ILE A 338 23.95 -6.03 -3.04
N VAL A 339 22.79 -6.68 -2.92
CA VAL A 339 21.82 -6.37 -1.87
C VAL A 339 22.32 -6.84 -0.51
N GLY A 340 22.83 -8.06 -0.42
CA GLY A 340 23.53 -8.53 0.78
C GLY A 340 24.72 -7.65 1.15
N TYR A 341 25.52 -7.21 0.17
CA TYR A 341 26.64 -6.29 0.41
C TYR A 341 26.18 -4.91 0.94
N MET A 342 25.05 -4.38 0.43
CA MET A 342 24.43 -3.17 0.95
C MET A 342 24.05 -3.34 2.43
N PHE A 343 23.37 -4.42 2.80
CA PHE A 343 23.05 -4.67 4.22
C PHE A 343 24.29 -4.77 5.11
N LYS A 344 25.35 -5.42 4.62
CA LYS A 344 26.65 -5.48 5.31
C LYS A 344 27.20 -4.08 5.56
N SER A 345 27.11 -3.18 4.58
CA SER A 345 27.63 -1.81 4.68
C SER A 345 26.88 -0.94 5.69
N TYR A 346 25.64 -1.31 6.02
CA TYR A 346 24.84 -0.70 7.09
C TYR A 346 24.96 -1.46 8.43
N GLY A 347 26.04 -2.22 8.62
CA GLY A 347 26.38 -2.87 9.89
C GLY A 347 25.53 -4.10 10.24
N LYS A 348 24.72 -4.61 9.32
CA LYS A 348 23.88 -5.80 9.56
C LYS A 348 24.70 -7.08 9.43
N THR A 349 24.33 -8.11 10.20
CA THR A 349 24.79 -9.48 9.93
C THR A 349 24.11 -9.98 8.67
N VAL A 350 24.88 -10.49 7.70
CA VAL A 350 24.32 -10.93 6.41
C VAL A 350 24.47 -12.42 6.21
N ILE A 351 23.36 -13.09 5.90
CA ILE A 351 23.33 -14.47 5.41
C ILE A 351 22.93 -14.43 3.94
N SER A 352 23.92 -14.60 3.07
CA SER A 352 23.72 -14.67 1.63
C SER A 352 23.53 -16.12 1.19
N ASN A 353 22.51 -16.37 0.38
CA ASN A 353 22.17 -17.68 -0.14
C ASN A 353 21.94 -17.64 -1.65
N ASP A 354 22.44 -18.65 -2.36
CA ASP A 354 22.04 -18.92 -3.74
C ASP A 354 22.23 -20.39 -4.07
N TYR A 355 21.49 -20.89 -5.06
CA TYR A 355 21.68 -22.26 -5.55
C TYR A 355 22.78 -22.34 -6.62
N MET A 356 23.14 -21.23 -7.26
CA MET A 356 24.26 -21.13 -8.21
C MET A 356 25.59 -20.96 -7.48
N THR A 357 26.59 -21.74 -7.88
CA THR A 357 27.93 -21.70 -7.26
C THR A 357 28.58 -20.34 -7.49
N MET A 358 28.47 -19.76 -8.68
CA MET A 358 29.02 -18.43 -9.01
C MET A 358 28.54 -17.35 -8.04
N ALA A 359 27.23 -17.30 -7.74
CA ALA A 359 26.66 -16.32 -6.81
C ALA A 359 27.21 -16.53 -5.38
N SER A 360 27.29 -17.79 -4.93
CA SER A 360 27.87 -18.11 -3.63
C SER A 360 29.35 -17.73 -3.52
N VAL A 361 30.12 -17.82 -4.61
CA VAL A 361 31.54 -17.43 -4.66
C VAL A 361 31.69 -15.91 -4.56
N PHE A 362 30.83 -15.13 -5.22
CA PHE A 362 30.79 -13.67 -5.05
C PHE A 362 30.49 -13.28 -3.60
N ALA A 363 29.46 -13.87 -3.01
CA ALA A 363 29.10 -13.64 -1.63
C ALA A 363 30.25 -14.04 -0.68
N LYS A 364 30.95 -15.14 -0.95
CA LYS A 364 32.13 -15.56 -0.17
C LYS A 364 33.26 -14.53 -0.23
N ALA A 365 33.50 -13.96 -1.41
CA ALA A 365 34.60 -13.03 -1.64
C ALA A 365 34.35 -11.62 -1.06
N MET A 366 33.11 -11.12 -1.15
CA MET A 366 32.79 -9.70 -0.87
C MET A 366 31.87 -9.50 0.35
N ILE A 367 31.05 -10.50 0.71
CA ILE A 367 30.10 -10.41 1.84
C ILE A 367 30.67 -11.12 3.07
N GLU A 368 30.95 -12.42 2.97
CA GLU A 368 31.46 -13.21 4.10
C GLU A 368 32.87 -12.79 4.55
N ASN A 369 33.70 -12.40 3.59
CA ASN A 369 35.07 -11.99 3.83
C ASN A 369 35.15 -10.58 4.46
N ASN A 370 35.79 -10.47 5.62
CA ASN A 370 35.93 -9.20 6.32
C ASN A 370 37.27 -8.48 6.03
N ASN A 371 38.36 -9.21 5.79
CA ASN A 371 39.69 -8.58 5.78
C ASN A 371 40.75 -9.27 4.90
N ILE A 372 40.43 -10.40 4.28
CA ILE A 372 41.40 -11.13 3.48
C ILE A 372 41.41 -10.54 2.07
N VAL A 373 42.59 -10.16 1.58
CA VAL A 373 42.81 -9.70 0.21
C VAL A 373 43.82 -10.59 -0.50
N LEU A 374 43.83 -10.53 -1.83
CA LEU A 374 44.87 -11.15 -2.65
C LEU A 374 45.96 -10.12 -2.94
N THR A 375 47.20 -10.37 -2.52
CA THR A 375 48.29 -9.40 -2.74
C THR A 375 48.68 -9.31 -4.22
N SER A 376 49.36 -8.24 -4.63
CA SER A 376 49.82 -8.07 -6.01
C SER A 376 50.76 -9.20 -6.45
N GLU A 377 51.67 -9.64 -5.57
CA GLU A 377 52.58 -10.77 -5.84
C GLU A 377 51.81 -12.08 -6.04
N GLU A 378 50.90 -12.41 -5.11
CA GLU A 378 50.05 -13.60 -5.24
C GLU A 378 49.24 -13.55 -6.54
N THR A 379 48.70 -12.38 -6.89
CA THR A 379 47.89 -12.20 -8.10
C THR A 379 48.72 -12.41 -9.37
N LEU A 380 49.92 -11.84 -9.44
CA LEU A 380 50.82 -12.03 -10.58
C LEU A 380 51.25 -13.48 -10.71
N SER A 381 51.52 -14.15 -9.58
CA SER A 381 51.86 -15.58 -9.54
C SER A 381 50.74 -16.49 -10.06
N LEU A 382 49.46 -16.06 -9.99
CA LEU A 382 48.35 -16.84 -10.57
C LEU A 382 48.35 -16.83 -12.11
N LEU A 383 48.97 -15.82 -12.73
CA LEU A 383 49.03 -15.68 -14.19
C LEU A 383 50.19 -16.48 -14.81
N GLU A 384 51.07 -17.05 -13.99
CA GLU A 384 52.22 -17.82 -14.42
C GLU A 384 51.90 -19.31 -14.50
N SER A 385 52.43 -19.99 -15.52
CA SER A 385 52.31 -21.45 -15.61
C SER A 385 53.19 -22.12 -14.55
N LYS A 386 52.58 -22.90 -13.65
CA LYS A 386 53.27 -23.62 -12.56
C LYS A 386 53.48 -25.11 -12.83
N GLY A 387 53.09 -25.58 -14.02
CA GLY A 387 53.11 -26.98 -14.40
C GLY A 387 52.03 -27.32 -15.42
N PRO A 388 51.87 -28.60 -15.77
CA PRO A 388 50.82 -29.04 -16.68
C PRO A 388 49.43 -28.77 -16.09
N ASN A 389 48.51 -28.29 -16.93
CA ASN A 389 47.09 -28.21 -16.64
C ASN A 389 46.32 -29.21 -17.55
N ASP A 390 45.01 -29.32 -17.36
CA ASP A 390 44.16 -30.26 -18.13
C ASP A 390 43.71 -29.73 -19.50
N SER A 391 44.08 -28.49 -19.86
CA SER A 391 43.68 -27.77 -21.08
C SER A 391 42.18 -27.86 -21.40
N PHE A 392 41.33 -27.95 -20.37
CA PHE A 392 39.90 -28.21 -20.57
C PHE A 392 39.21 -27.06 -21.31
N VAL A 393 39.51 -25.79 -20.99
CA VAL A 393 38.88 -24.65 -21.67
C VAL A 393 39.43 -24.50 -23.09
N GLU A 394 40.75 -24.62 -23.26
CA GLU A 394 41.44 -24.64 -24.55
C GLU A 394 40.82 -25.66 -25.52
N THR A 395 40.53 -26.88 -25.04
CA THR A 395 40.00 -27.95 -25.88
C THR A 395 38.48 -27.87 -26.06
N LYS A 396 37.74 -27.68 -24.96
CA LYS A 396 36.27 -27.78 -24.96
C LYS A 396 35.57 -26.55 -25.54
N PHE A 397 36.17 -25.37 -25.35
CA PHE A 397 35.58 -24.08 -25.73
C PHE A 397 36.36 -23.37 -26.84
N LYS A 398 37.22 -24.12 -27.55
CA LYS A 398 37.95 -23.63 -28.72
C LYS A 398 37.02 -22.95 -29.72
N ASP A 399 37.45 -21.79 -30.24
CA ASP A 399 36.72 -20.98 -31.24
C ASP A 399 35.33 -20.47 -30.81
N LEU A 400 34.94 -20.62 -29.53
CA LEU A 400 33.61 -20.20 -29.07
C LEU A 400 33.59 -18.76 -28.52
N TYR A 401 34.40 -18.51 -27.48
CA TYR A 401 34.24 -17.32 -26.64
C TYR A 401 35.45 -16.39 -26.58
N PHE A 402 36.64 -16.96 -26.53
CA PHE A 402 37.90 -16.26 -26.35
C PHE A 402 38.94 -16.80 -27.35
N SER A 403 40.03 -16.06 -27.54
CA SER A 403 41.17 -16.51 -28.35
C SER A 403 41.87 -17.72 -27.71
N ASP A 404 42.70 -18.41 -28.47
CA ASP A 404 43.49 -19.53 -27.96
C ASP A 404 44.39 -19.11 -26.77
N ASP A 405 45.03 -17.94 -26.86
CA ASP A 405 45.84 -17.40 -25.76
C ASP A 405 45.02 -17.10 -24.50
N ASP A 406 43.82 -16.54 -24.66
CA ASP A 406 42.92 -16.25 -23.54
C ASP A 406 42.38 -17.55 -22.92
N ASN A 407 42.03 -18.56 -23.74
CA ASN A 407 41.61 -19.88 -23.25
C ASN A 407 42.72 -20.56 -22.43
N LYS A 408 43.96 -20.52 -22.94
CA LYS A 408 45.14 -21.03 -22.24
C LYS A 408 45.37 -20.32 -20.91
N LEU A 409 45.22 -18.99 -20.89
CA LEU A 409 45.35 -18.22 -19.66
C LEU A 409 44.23 -18.56 -18.65
N ILE A 410 43.01 -18.81 -19.11
CA ILE A 410 41.90 -19.28 -18.26
C ILE A 410 42.23 -20.64 -17.65
N ASP A 411 42.80 -21.58 -18.42
CA ASP A 411 43.22 -22.90 -17.91
C ASP A 411 44.34 -22.79 -16.86
N ILE A 412 45.36 -21.94 -17.10
CA ILE A 412 46.42 -21.62 -16.12
C ILE A 412 45.81 -21.06 -14.83
N LEU A 413 44.94 -20.04 -14.95
CA LEU A 413 44.30 -19.42 -13.80
C LEU A 413 43.45 -20.43 -13.04
N ARG A 414 42.65 -21.27 -13.72
CA ARG A 414 41.82 -22.29 -13.07
C ARG A 414 42.67 -23.29 -12.29
N ALA A 415 43.74 -23.81 -12.89
CA ALA A 415 44.66 -24.73 -12.24
C ALA A 415 45.31 -24.10 -11.00
N ASN A 416 45.80 -22.87 -11.13
CA ASN A 416 46.46 -22.16 -10.03
C ASN A 416 45.49 -21.82 -8.89
N ILE A 417 44.28 -21.31 -9.20
CA ILE A 417 43.25 -20.98 -8.20
C ILE A 417 42.84 -22.22 -7.40
N LYS A 418 42.81 -23.40 -8.02
CA LYS A 418 42.50 -24.67 -7.35
C LYS A 418 43.44 -24.98 -6.18
N THR A 419 44.71 -24.56 -6.29
CA THR A 419 45.75 -24.79 -5.27
C THR A 419 45.69 -23.84 -4.06
N ILE A 420 44.92 -22.75 -4.14
CA ILE A 420 44.82 -21.77 -3.05
C ILE A 420 44.11 -22.40 -1.85
N LYS A 421 44.81 -22.46 -0.71
CA LYS A 421 44.28 -23.05 0.54
C LYS A 421 43.31 -22.11 1.28
N ASN A 422 43.59 -20.81 1.30
CA ASN A 422 42.72 -19.85 1.98
C ASN A 422 41.41 -19.68 1.18
N PRO A 423 40.23 -19.96 1.77
CA PRO A 423 38.98 -19.97 1.03
C PRO A 423 38.58 -18.58 0.50
N TYR A 424 38.94 -17.50 1.21
CA TYR A 424 38.63 -16.13 0.80
C TYR A 424 39.53 -15.67 -0.35
N LYS A 425 40.84 -15.95 -0.29
CA LYS A 425 41.75 -15.70 -1.43
C LYS A 425 41.31 -16.46 -2.67
N LYS A 426 40.90 -17.73 -2.50
CA LYS A 426 40.36 -18.55 -3.58
C LYS A 426 39.08 -17.95 -4.16
N ALA A 427 38.17 -17.47 -3.32
CA ALA A 427 36.92 -16.84 -3.75
C ALA A 427 37.17 -15.51 -4.49
N ILE A 428 38.12 -14.68 -4.04
CA ILE A 428 38.54 -13.44 -4.72
C ILE A 428 39.07 -13.76 -6.10
N ALA A 429 40.04 -14.68 -6.20
CA ALA A 429 40.65 -15.04 -7.48
C ALA A 429 39.62 -15.64 -8.46
N MET A 430 38.74 -16.52 -7.97
CA MET A 430 37.67 -17.11 -8.81
C MET A 430 36.64 -16.05 -9.25
N SER A 431 36.25 -15.13 -8.35
CA SER A 431 35.37 -14.01 -8.68
C SER A 431 35.99 -13.09 -9.75
N ALA A 432 37.30 -12.82 -9.64
CA ALA A 432 38.03 -12.02 -10.61
C ALA A 432 38.10 -12.69 -11.98
N LEU A 433 38.40 -14.00 -12.03
CA LEU A 433 38.40 -14.79 -13.26
C LEU A 433 37.02 -14.76 -13.94
N MET A 434 35.94 -15.02 -13.18
CA MET A 434 34.58 -14.96 -13.71
C MET A 434 34.23 -13.56 -14.22
N ARG A 435 34.62 -12.50 -13.50
CA ARG A 435 34.37 -11.11 -13.92
C ARG A 435 35.13 -10.79 -15.21
N ALA A 436 36.41 -11.17 -15.32
CA ALA A 436 37.20 -10.98 -16.52
C ALA A 436 36.53 -11.65 -17.74
N CYS A 437 36.08 -12.90 -17.59
CA CYS A 437 35.32 -13.62 -18.61
C CYS A 437 34.03 -12.88 -19.01
N LEU A 438 33.25 -12.37 -18.07
CA LEU A 438 32.00 -11.63 -18.35
C LEU A 438 32.24 -10.29 -19.05
N LYS A 439 33.31 -9.59 -18.66
CA LYS A 439 33.65 -8.25 -19.15
C LYS A 439 34.25 -8.29 -20.55
N LYS A 440 35.01 -9.34 -20.85
CA LYS A 440 35.61 -9.60 -22.16
C LYS A 440 34.63 -10.17 -23.20
N ARG A 441 33.35 -10.40 -22.84
CA ARG A 441 32.30 -10.76 -23.80
C ARG A 441 31.45 -9.54 -24.20
N PRO A 442 30.97 -9.42 -25.44
CA PRO A 442 30.01 -8.37 -25.81
C PRO A 442 28.62 -8.51 -25.11
N ARG A 443 27.56 -7.87 -25.61
CA ARG A 443 26.19 -7.99 -25.01
C ARG A 443 25.69 -9.45 -25.00
N GLY A 444 24.59 -9.78 -24.33
CA GLY A 444 24.06 -11.16 -24.36
C GLY A 444 24.97 -12.32 -23.88
N ILE A 445 26.17 -12.09 -23.35
CA ILE A 445 26.99 -12.95 -22.46
C ILE A 445 26.80 -14.46 -22.67
N PHE A 446 27.74 -15.10 -23.37
CA PHE A 446 27.77 -16.55 -23.67
C PHE A 446 26.52 -17.12 -24.39
N THR A 447 25.54 -16.30 -24.80
CA THR A 447 24.39 -16.80 -25.59
C THR A 447 24.72 -17.02 -27.07
N TYR A 448 25.81 -16.44 -27.56
CA TYR A 448 26.29 -16.57 -28.94
C TYR A 448 27.82 -16.63 -28.98
N VAL A 449 28.33 -17.18 -30.08
CA VAL A 449 29.77 -17.24 -30.41
C VAL A 449 30.23 -15.98 -31.16
N GLY A 450 31.53 -15.69 -31.12
CA GLY A 450 32.13 -14.54 -31.80
C GLY A 450 31.78 -13.18 -31.18
N TYR A 451 31.94 -12.10 -31.96
CA TYR A 451 31.89 -10.70 -31.52
C TYR A 451 30.59 -9.96 -31.88
N ARG A 452 29.47 -10.69 -32.01
CA ARG A 452 28.17 -10.06 -32.24
C ARG A 452 27.90 -9.05 -31.12
N TYR A 453 27.31 -7.89 -31.42
CA TYR A 453 27.05 -6.79 -30.46
C TYR A 453 28.30 -6.23 -29.75
N ASP A 454 29.47 -6.37 -30.35
CA ASP A 454 30.63 -5.57 -29.96
C ASP A 454 30.29 -4.09 -30.17
N ASP A 455 30.41 -3.32 -29.09
CA ASP A 455 30.11 -1.89 -29.02
C ASP A 455 31.37 -1.06 -28.74
N GLY A 456 32.58 -1.66 -28.87
CA GLY A 456 33.86 -0.96 -28.76
C GLY A 456 34.20 -0.45 -27.35
N ARG A 457 33.47 -0.90 -26.32
CA ARG A 457 33.73 -0.48 -24.93
C ARG A 457 35.15 -0.88 -24.49
N LYS A 458 35.76 -0.09 -23.61
CA LYS A 458 37.11 -0.33 -23.05
C LYS A 458 37.31 -1.76 -22.55
N ASP A 459 36.28 -2.35 -21.93
CA ASP A 459 36.38 -3.72 -21.41
C ASP A 459 36.75 -4.76 -22.50
N LEU A 460 36.31 -4.57 -23.75
CA LEU A 460 36.55 -5.53 -24.84
C LEU A 460 37.96 -5.41 -25.44
N SER A 461 38.58 -4.23 -25.36
CA SER A 461 39.92 -3.99 -25.87
C SER A 461 41.03 -4.31 -24.87
N MET A 462 40.71 -4.44 -23.58
CA MET A 462 41.69 -4.83 -22.55
C MET A 462 42.18 -6.27 -22.76
N SER A 463 43.47 -6.51 -22.50
CA SER A 463 44.01 -7.88 -22.46
C SER A 463 43.30 -8.69 -21.36
N PHE A 464 43.23 -10.02 -21.50
CA PHE A 464 42.57 -10.84 -20.47
C PHE A 464 43.34 -10.77 -19.14
N ARG A 465 44.68 -10.69 -19.23
CA ARG A 465 45.57 -10.43 -18.10
C ARG A 465 45.18 -9.16 -17.35
N ASP A 466 45.02 -8.04 -18.05
CA ASP A 466 44.66 -6.76 -17.43
C ASP A 466 43.24 -6.77 -16.86
N GLN A 467 42.30 -7.44 -17.55
CA GLN A 467 40.94 -7.65 -17.05
C GLN A 467 40.94 -8.41 -15.71
N PHE A 468 41.76 -9.44 -15.59
CA PHE A 468 41.90 -10.21 -14.35
C PHE A 468 42.51 -9.37 -13.23
N LEU A 469 43.61 -8.66 -13.51
CA LEU A 469 44.28 -7.79 -12.54
C LEU A 469 43.36 -6.66 -12.03
N ASP A 470 42.66 -5.98 -12.95
CA ASP A 470 41.66 -4.96 -12.62
C ASP A 470 40.55 -5.55 -11.74
N ALA A 471 40.03 -6.73 -12.11
CA ALA A 471 39.00 -7.40 -11.34
C ALA A 471 39.45 -7.74 -9.91
N VAL A 472 40.68 -8.23 -9.71
CA VAL A 472 41.22 -8.48 -8.36
C VAL A 472 41.31 -7.19 -7.56
N ASN A 473 41.83 -6.11 -8.15
CA ASN A 473 41.94 -4.82 -7.47
C ASN A 473 40.57 -4.29 -7.02
N MET A 474 39.56 -4.35 -7.89
CA MET A 474 38.20 -3.94 -7.55
C MET A 474 37.59 -4.80 -6.45
N ILE A 475 37.77 -6.12 -6.50
CA ILE A 475 37.23 -7.02 -5.47
C ILE A 475 37.94 -6.78 -4.14
N ASN A 476 39.28 -6.67 -4.12
CA ASN A 476 40.04 -6.34 -2.92
C ASN A 476 39.55 -5.02 -2.29
N ALA A 477 39.30 -3.99 -3.11
CA ALA A 477 38.80 -2.70 -2.64
C ALA A 477 37.39 -2.78 -2.03
N SER A 478 36.59 -3.78 -2.42
CA SER A 478 35.27 -4.02 -1.82
C SER A 478 35.32 -4.83 -0.52
N VAL A 479 36.46 -5.42 -0.15
CA VAL A 479 36.56 -6.18 1.11
C VAL A 479 36.65 -5.21 2.28
N PHE A 480 35.75 -5.35 3.25
CA PHE A 480 35.76 -4.58 4.48
C PHE A 480 35.12 -5.35 5.64
N ASP A 481 35.49 -4.99 6.86
CA ASP A 481 34.95 -5.56 8.10
C ASP A 481 33.84 -4.65 8.62
N ASN A 482 32.66 -5.22 8.86
CA ASN A 482 31.53 -4.52 9.49
C ASN A 482 31.34 -4.91 10.96
N GLY A 483 32.28 -5.67 11.54
CA GLY A 483 32.22 -6.16 12.91
C GLY A 483 31.27 -7.35 13.13
N GLN A 484 30.68 -7.90 12.05
CA GLN A 484 29.69 -8.96 12.11
C GLN A 484 30.19 -10.29 11.53
N GLN A 485 29.54 -11.39 11.94
CA GLN A 485 29.78 -12.71 11.37
C GLN A 485 28.84 -12.98 10.19
N ASN A 486 29.25 -12.50 9.03
CA ASN A 486 28.54 -12.73 7.77
C ASN A 486 28.72 -14.18 7.30
N LYS A 487 27.83 -14.68 6.43
CA LYS A 487 27.90 -16.04 5.88
C LYS A 487 27.41 -16.12 4.44
N ALA A 488 28.18 -16.78 3.59
CA ALA A 488 27.77 -17.15 2.24
C ALA A 488 27.42 -18.64 2.18
N ARG A 489 26.25 -18.96 1.63
CA ARG A 489 25.72 -20.32 1.51
C ARG A 489 25.41 -20.66 0.06
N LEU A 490 25.88 -21.83 -0.36
CA LEU A 490 25.44 -22.52 -1.58
C LEU A 490 24.32 -23.50 -1.23
N GLY A 491 23.11 -23.28 -1.72
CA GLY A 491 22.01 -24.21 -1.58
C GLY A 491 20.63 -23.63 -1.88
N ASP A 492 19.65 -24.52 -1.93
CA ASP A 492 18.25 -24.16 -2.15
C ASP A 492 17.74 -23.24 -1.01
N ALA A 493 17.06 -22.15 -1.39
CA ALA A 493 16.41 -21.21 -0.49
C ALA A 493 15.46 -21.90 0.52
N MET A 494 14.74 -22.94 0.09
CA MET A 494 13.79 -23.70 0.92
C MET A 494 14.47 -24.49 2.05
N THR A 495 15.77 -24.75 1.93
CA THR A 495 16.53 -25.57 2.88
C THR A 495 17.30 -24.74 3.91
N LEU A 496 17.25 -23.40 3.83
CA LEU A 496 17.91 -22.52 4.78
C LEU A 496 17.30 -22.69 6.18
N LYS A 497 18.09 -23.20 7.13
CA LYS A 497 17.70 -23.27 8.55
C LYS A 497 17.78 -21.86 9.15
N HIS A 498 16.69 -21.38 9.73
CA HIS A 498 16.63 -20.08 10.39
C HIS A 498 15.78 -20.14 11.66
N GLN A 499 15.98 -19.14 12.51
CA GLN A 499 15.11 -18.77 13.62
C GLN A 499 14.52 -17.39 13.24
N GLY A 500 13.29 -17.10 13.70
CA GLY A 500 12.55 -15.88 13.33
C GLY A 500 13.19 -14.58 13.82
N ASN A 501 12.52 -13.44 13.60
CA ASN A 501 12.97 -12.08 13.91
C ASN A 501 14.15 -11.57 13.04
N LYS A 502 14.15 -11.88 11.74
CA LYS A 502 15.12 -11.37 10.77
C LYS A 502 14.42 -10.56 9.68
N LEU A 503 15.21 -9.87 8.85
CA LEU A 503 14.74 -9.38 7.57
C LEU A 503 15.16 -10.35 6.47
N VAL A 504 14.20 -10.84 5.68
CA VAL A 504 14.42 -11.76 4.56
C VAL A 504 14.11 -11.03 3.26
N TYR A 505 15.16 -10.73 2.52
CA TYR A 505 15.09 -10.17 1.18
C TYR A 505 14.99 -11.30 0.15
N ILE A 506 13.99 -11.22 -0.72
CA ILE A 506 13.65 -12.25 -1.70
C ILE A 506 13.64 -11.63 -3.10
N ASP A 507 14.52 -12.11 -3.98
CA ASP A 507 14.63 -11.69 -5.38
C ASP A 507 14.80 -12.93 -6.29
N PRO A 508 13.74 -13.73 -6.44
CA PRO A 508 13.85 -14.99 -7.17
C PRO A 508 13.83 -14.76 -8.68
N PRO A 509 14.19 -15.75 -9.50
CA PRO A 509 13.92 -15.71 -10.94
C PRO A 509 12.44 -15.43 -11.23
N TYR A 510 12.14 -14.41 -12.03
CA TYR A 510 10.76 -14.03 -12.32
C TYR A 510 10.18 -14.88 -13.45
N TYR A 511 9.06 -15.57 -13.23
CA TYR A 511 8.38 -16.25 -14.32
C TYR A 511 7.60 -15.22 -15.16
N SER A 512 7.90 -15.13 -16.45
CA SER A 512 7.13 -14.32 -17.40
C SER A 512 6.91 -15.09 -18.70
N PRO A 513 5.72 -15.00 -19.33
CA PRO A 513 5.50 -15.56 -20.67
C PRO A 513 6.34 -14.87 -21.76
N LEU A 514 6.85 -13.66 -21.48
CA LEU A 514 7.46 -12.78 -22.48
C LEU A 514 9.00 -12.78 -22.44
N SER A 515 9.61 -13.35 -21.40
CA SER A 515 11.06 -13.35 -21.22
C SER A 515 11.56 -14.61 -20.52
N ASP A 516 12.73 -15.10 -20.92
CA ASP A 516 13.41 -16.17 -20.18
C ASP A 516 13.91 -15.69 -18.82
N ASN A 517 13.92 -16.60 -17.84
CA ASN A 517 14.48 -16.39 -16.50
C ASN A 517 15.59 -17.41 -16.20
N GLU A 518 16.23 -17.92 -17.26
CA GLU A 518 17.16 -19.04 -17.20
C GLU A 518 18.61 -18.58 -16.94
N TYR A 519 18.91 -18.29 -15.68
CA TYR A 519 20.23 -17.83 -15.24
C TYR A 519 21.35 -18.84 -15.53
N VAL A 520 21.15 -20.11 -15.19
CA VAL A 520 22.18 -21.16 -15.39
C VAL A 520 22.60 -21.27 -16.85
N ARG A 521 21.65 -21.23 -17.79
CA ARG A 521 21.97 -21.28 -19.23
C ARG A 521 22.72 -20.05 -19.70
N ARG A 522 22.36 -18.86 -19.19
CA ARG A 522 22.97 -17.59 -19.57
C ARG A 522 24.40 -17.46 -19.02
N TYR A 523 24.63 -17.96 -17.81
CA TYR A 523 25.91 -17.87 -17.10
C TYR A 523 26.68 -19.19 -17.10
N HIS A 524 26.31 -20.17 -17.93
CA HIS A 524 26.85 -21.54 -17.90
C HIS A 524 28.39 -21.59 -17.91
N PHE A 525 29.07 -20.74 -18.67
CA PHE A 525 30.54 -20.76 -18.73
C PHE A 525 31.17 -20.37 -17.39
N VAL A 526 30.69 -19.30 -16.76
CA VAL A 526 31.23 -18.82 -15.47
C VAL A 526 30.70 -19.62 -14.27
N GLU A 527 29.47 -20.14 -14.35
CA GLU A 527 29.01 -21.18 -13.40
C GLU A 527 29.87 -22.45 -13.52
N GLY A 528 30.28 -22.81 -14.74
CA GLY A 528 31.24 -23.88 -15.02
C GLY A 528 32.59 -23.64 -14.37
N LEU A 529 33.16 -22.44 -14.52
CA LEU A 529 34.39 -22.04 -13.85
C LEU A 529 34.29 -22.17 -12.32
N ALA A 530 33.21 -21.66 -11.73
CA ALA A 530 32.99 -21.71 -10.28
C ALA A 530 32.89 -23.15 -9.76
N ARG A 531 32.37 -24.08 -10.58
CA ARG A 531 32.20 -25.50 -10.25
C ARG A 531 33.37 -26.39 -10.68
N ASP A 532 34.37 -25.84 -11.39
CA ASP A 532 35.37 -26.66 -12.10
C ASP A 532 34.69 -27.73 -12.98
N TRP A 533 33.56 -27.36 -13.59
CA TRP A 533 32.62 -28.21 -14.34
C TRP A 533 32.16 -29.49 -13.61
N GLN A 534 32.24 -29.53 -12.28
CA GLN A 534 31.78 -30.69 -11.50
C GLN A 534 30.26 -30.66 -11.29
N GLY A 535 29.61 -31.80 -11.54
CA GLY A 535 28.17 -31.97 -11.31
C GLY A 535 27.28 -31.09 -12.20
N VAL A 536 27.75 -30.73 -13.41
CA VAL A 536 26.96 -30.06 -14.44
C VAL A 536 26.90 -30.90 -15.71
N GLU A 537 25.80 -30.79 -16.45
CA GLU A 537 25.60 -31.52 -17.70
C GLU A 537 25.74 -30.55 -18.89
N ILE A 538 26.82 -30.67 -19.65
CA ILE A 538 27.04 -29.90 -20.88
C ILE A 538 26.17 -30.48 -21.99
N GLN A 539 25.32 -29.64 -22.59
CA GLN A 539 24.52 -30.00 -23.75
C GLN A 539 25.36 -29.93 -25.03
N GLU A 540 26.03 -31.03 -25.36
CA GLU A 540 27.01 -31.10 -26.45
C GLU A 540 26.47 -30.68 -27.83
N HIS A 541 25.17 -30.90 -28.05
CA HIS A 541 24.45 -30.53 -29.27
C HIS A 541 24.28 -29.02 -29.44
N THR A 542 24.46 -28.23 -28.38
CA THR A 542 24.38 -26.76 -28.46
C THR A 542 25.72 -26.17 -28.90
N VAL A 543 25.69 -25.23 -29.83
CA VAL A 543 26.90 -24.53 -30.32
C VAL A 543 27.66 -23.85 -29.18
N THR A 544 26.93 -23.26 -28.24
CA THR A 544 27.49 -22.56 -27.07
C THR A 544 27.76 -23.46 -25.88
N LYS A 545 27.65 -24.79 -25.99
CA LYS A 545 27.94 -25.72 -24.88
C LYS A 545 27.19 -25.36 -23.58
N LYS A 546 25.91 -24.99 -23.73
CA LYS A 546 25.04 -24.60 -22.61
C LYS A 546 24.89 -25.74 -21.62
N PHE A 547 24.66 -25.41 -20.36
CA PHE A 547 24.27 -26.41 -19.37
C PHE A 547 22.79 -26.73 -19.48
N LYS A 548 22.44 -27.97 -19.13
CA LYS A 548 21.08 -28.29 -18.72
C LYS A 548 20.72 -27.45 -17.49
N SER A 549 19.55 -26.84 -17.53
CA SER A 549 19.08 -25.93 -16.49
C SER A 549 18.90 -26.67 -15.18
N TYR A 550 19.21 -26.01 -14.07
CA TYR A 550 18.96 -26.57 -12.76
C TYR A 550 17.44 -26.57 -12.50
N PRO A 551 16.88 -27.64 -11.90
CA PRO A 551 15.47 -27.67 -11.52
C PRO A 551 15.14 -26.48 -10.63
N THR A 552 14.10 -25.74 -10.98
CA THR A 552 13.61 -24.60 -10.21
C THR A 552 12.09 -24.50 -10.31
N PRO A 553 11.39 -24.23 -9.18
CA PRO A 553 9.94 -24.07 -9.22
C PRO A 553 9.53 -22.79 -9.96
N PHE A 554 10.44 -21.81 -10.10
CA PHE A 554 10.19 -20.54 -10.79
C PHE A 554 10.17 -20.65 -12.33
N SER A 555 10.23 -21.86 -12.89
CA SER A 555 10.18 -22.09 -14.34
C SER A 555 8.75 -22.14 -14.91
N SER A 556 7.73 -22.17 -14.06
CA SER A 556 6.31 -22.20 -14.46
C SER A 556 5.46 -21.31 -13.54
N ARG A 557 4.31 -20.85 -14.02
CA ARG A 557 3.36 -20.07 -13.20
C ARG A 557 2.99 -20.81 -11.92
N LYS A 558 2.53 -22.07 -12.06
CA LYS A 558 2.09 -22.90 -10.93
C LYS A 558 3.22 -23.11 -9.92
N GLY A 559 4.41 -23.47 -10.40
CA GLY A 559 5.57 -23.67 -9.53
C GLY A 559 5.99 -22.38 -8.82
N ALA A 560 5.96 -21.22 -9.49
CA ALA A 560 6.28 -19.93 -8.88
C ALA A 560 5.27 -19.57 -7.77
N THR A 561 3.97 -19.74 -8.03
CA THR A 561 2.90 -19.54 -7.03
C THR A 561 3.11 -20.43 -5.79
N GLU A 562 3.35 -21.73 -5.99
CA GLU A 562 3.58 -22.68 -4.91
C GLU A 562 4.87 -22.37 -4.13
N ALA A 563 5.94 -21.95 -4.83
CA ALA A 563 7.18 -21.54 -4.20
C ALA A 563 7.01 -20.30 -3.31
N PHE A 564 6.30 -19.27 -3.77
CA PHE A 564 6.02 -18.10 -2.94
C PHE A 564 5.19 -18.43 -1.72
N ASP A 565 4.13 -19.24 -1.85
CA ASP A 565 3.30 -19.68 -0.72
C ASP A 565 4.15 -20.40 0.34
N LEU A 566 5.02 -21.33 -0.09
CA LEU A 566 5.93 -22.05 0.80
C LEU A 566 6.98 -21.13 1.46
N LEU A 567 7.56 -20.19 0.70
CA LEU A 567 8.52 -19.22 1.24
C LEU A 567 7.87 -18.33 2.30
N PHE A 568 6.71 -17.75 2.02
CA PHE A 568 6.02 -16.87 2.96
C PHE A 568 5.55 -17.62 4.21
N LYS A 569 5.10 -18.87 4.06
CA LYS A 569 4.77 -19.75 5.19
C LYS A 569 6.00 -20.04 6.05
N ARG A 570 7.15 -20.28 5.42
CA ARG A 570 8.41 -20.63 6.09
C ARG A 570 8.94 -19.45 6.90
N PHE A 571 8.93 -18.26 6.32
CA PHE A 571 9.44 -17.02 6.92
C PHE A 571 8.31 -16.15 7.50
N ARG A 572 7.24 -16.79 8.00
CA ARG A 572 6.05 -16.10 8.52
C ARG A 572 6.34 -15.22 9.75
N ASN A 573 7.40 -15.53 10.50
CA ASN A 573 7.81 -14.79 11.70
C ASN A 573 8.94 -13.77 11.43
N ASP A 574 9.29 -13.53 10.17
CA ASP A 574 10.35 -12.59 9.77
C ASP A 574 9.77 -11.40 9.00
N ILE A 575 10.48 -10.29 8.89
CA ILE A 575 10.11 -9.22 7.95
C ILE A 575 10.45 -9.70 6.54
N LEU A 576 9.50 -9.61 5.61
CA LEU A 576 9.71 -9.97 4.21
C LEU A 576 9.78 -8.73 3.35
N ILE A 577 10.80 -8.66 2.50
CA ILE A 577 10.87 -7.71 1.38
C ILE A 577 11.08 -8.53 0.11
N VAL A 578 10.14 -8.45 -0.83
CA VAL A 578 10.22 -9.15 -2.11
C VAL A 578 10.32 -8.14 -3.23
N SER A 579 11.41 -8.16 -3.98
CA SER A 579 11.50 -7.43 -5.25
C SER A 579 10.89 -8.29 -6.35
N TYR A 580 10.00 -7.68 -7.15
CA TYR A 580 9.29 -8.41 -8.19
C TYR A 580 8.85 -7.52 -9.34
N SER A 581 9.02 -7.95 -10.59
CA SER A 581 8.65 -7.15 -11.75
C SER A 581 7.14 -7.20 -12.06
N SER A 582 6.56 -6.07 -12.46
CA SER A 582 5.15 -5.93 -12.82
C SER A 582 4.69 -6.80 -13.99
N ASN A 583 5.61 -7.29 -14.82
CA ASN A 583 5.32 -8.13 -15.99
C ASN A 583 5.46 -9.64 -15.71
N SER A 584 5.57 -10.00 -14.43
CA SER A 584 5.82 -11.37 -13.97
C SER A 584 4.58 -11.98 -13.33
N LEU A 585 4.57 -13.31 -13.23
CA LEU A 585 3.50 -14.07 -12.58
C LEU A 585 4.06 -14.89 -11.42
N PRO A 586 3.44 -14.87 -10.23
CA PRO A 586 2.07 -14.41 -9.95
C PRO A 586 1.85 -12.89 -10.06
N THR A 587 0.63 -12.46 -10.40
CA THR A 587 0.31 -11.03 -10.54
C THR A 587 0.41 -10.29 -9.21
N LEU A 588 0.33 -8.95 -9.24
CA LEU A 588 0.26 -8.10 -8.05
C LEU A 588 -0.77 -8.60 -7.03
N ASP A 589 -2.01 -8.78 -7.46
CA ASP A 589 -3.12 -9.23 -6.60
C ASP A 589 -2.91 -10.66 -6.09
N GLU A 590 -2.37 -11.55 -6.92
CA GLU A 590 -2.05 -12.92 -6.52
C GLU A 590 -0.95 -12.93 -5.46
N MET A 591 0.12 -12.15 -5.64
CA MET A 591 1.20 -12.00 -4.67
C MET A 591 0.70 -11.45 -3.33
N LEU A 592 -0.13 -10.40 -3.35
CA LEU A 592 -0.77 -9.84 -2.15
C LEU A 592 -1.65 -10.89 -1.46
N ALA A 593 -2.45 -11.64 -2.22
CA ALA A 593 -3.32 -12.68 -1.67
C ALA A 593 -2.52 -13.82 -1.02
N ILE A 594 -1.40 -14.24 -1.62
CA ILE A 594 -0.53 -15.29 -1.06
C ILE A 594 0.16 -14.78 0.21
N MET A 595 0.73 -13.58 0.19
CA MET A 595 1.45 -13.02 1.34
C MET A 595 0.52 -12.76 2.52
N SER A 596 -0.71 -12.28 2.27
CA SER A 596 -1.71 -11.99 3.31
C SER A 596 -2.23 -13.23 4.05
N LYS A 597 -1.94 -14.45 3.57
CA LYS A 597 -2.23 -15.68 4.32
C LYS A 597 -1.34 -15.84 5.56
N TYR A 598 -0.14 -15.26 5.53
CA TYR A 598 0.93 -15.53 6.50
C TYR A 598 1.41 -14.27 7.22
N LYS A 599 0.99 -13.09 6.77
CA LYS A 599 1.38 -11.79 7.32
C LYS A 599 0.17 -10.99 7.73
N TYR A 600 0.28 -10.30 8.86
CA TYR A 600 -0.79 -9.46 9.36
C TYR A 600 -0.81 -8.11 8.63
N HIS A 601 0.37 -7.57 8.35
CA HIS A 601 0.54 -6.39 7.51
C HIS A 601 1.17 -6.78 6.18
N VAL A 602 0.53 -6.37 5.08
CA VAL A 602 1.05 -6.54 3.72
C VAL A 602 0.90 -5.23 2.96
N GLU A 603 1.99 -4.77 2.37
CA GLU A 603 2.02 -3.57 1.55
C GLU A 603 2.83 -3.79 0.28
N VAL A 604 2.62 -2.89 -0.70
CA VAL A 604 3.37 -2.90 -1.95
C VAL A 604 3.75 -1.49 -2.34
N ILE A 605 5.02 -1.29 -2.68
CA ILE A 605 5.54 -0.03 -3.18
C ILE A 605 5.90 -0.21 -4.66
N PRO A 606 5.22 0.49 -5.59
CA PRO A 606 5.63 0.55 -6.98
C PRO A 606 6.83 1.50 -7.15
N ILE A 607 7.86 1.02 -7.83
CA ILE A 607 9.03 1.79 -8.23
C ILE A 607 9.03 1.88 -9.76
N ASP A 608 9.01 3.10 -10.29
CA ASP A 608 9.11 3.33 -11.73
C ASP A 608 10.50 2.94 -12.23
N TYR A 609 10.63 1.73 -12.77
CA TYR A 609 11.91 1.16 -13.18
C TYR A 609 11.96 0.83 -14.66
N ARG A 610 12.68 1.64 -15.44
CA ARG A 610 12.90 1.35 -16.86
C ARG A 610 13.93 0.23 -17.03
N TYR A 611 13.44 -0.98 -17.33
CA TYR A 611 14.29 -2.05 -17.84
C TYR A 611 14.89 -1.67 -19.19
N SER A 612 16.21 -1.67 -19.31
CA SER A 612 16.89 -1.58 -20.61
C SER A 612 16.86 -2.94 -21.30
N ILE A 613 15.68 -3.39 -21.72
CA ILE A 613 15.55 -4.60 -22.57
C ILE A 613 15.49 -4.13 -24.01
N GLY A 614 16.60 -4.36 -24.73
CA GLY A 614 16.64 -4.22 -26.18
C GLY A 614 15.94 -5.40 -26.84
N ASN A 615 14.63 -5.30 -27.06
CA ASN A 615 13.97 -6.15 -28.03
C ASN A 615 14.08 -5.49 -29.41
N LYS A 616 14.75 -6.19 -30.33
CA LYS A 616 14.64 -5.93 -31.77
C LYS A 616 13.24 -6.39 -32.18
N ASN A 617 12.49 -5.51 -32.84
CA ASN A 617 11.17 -5.71 -33.45
C ASN A 617 9.95 -5.31 -32.58
N ALA A 618 9.89 -4.05 -32.16
CA ALA A 618 8.63 -3.33 -32.09
C ALA A 618 8.89 -1.85 -32.36
N ASN A 619 8.05 -1.26 -33.21
CA ASN A 619 8.10 0.17 -33.54
C ASN A 619 8.09 1.05 -32.28
N SER A 620 8.78 2.17 -32.41
CA SER A 620 9.07 3.18 -31.40
C SER A 620 7.86 3.69 -30.60
N SER A 621 8.19 4.13 -29.38
CA SER A 621 7.50 5.08 -28.49
C SER A 621 6.15 4.65 -27.89
N ASP A 622 6.19 3.91 -26.77
CA ASP A 622 5.55 4.27 -25.46
C ASP A 622 5.30 3.08 -24.50
N ASN A 623 5.51 1.83 -24.91
CA ASN A 623 5.01 0.65 -24.15
C ASN A 623 6.01 -0.15 -23.28
N ASN A 624 7.19 0.38 -22.95
CA ASN A 624 8.17 -0.33 -22.09
C ASN A 624 8.34 0.28 -20.68
N LYS A 625 7.26 0.81 -20.08
CA LYS A 625 7.26 1.11 -18.64
C LYS A 625 6.88 -0.15 -17.88
N VAL A 626 7.89 -0.84 -17.37
CA VAL A 626 7.74 -1.90 -16.38
C VAL A 626 7.93 -1.24 -15.01
N GLN A 627 7.18 -1.65 -14.01
CA GLN A 627 7.42 -1.24 -12.63
C GLN A 627 8.10 -2.38 -11.88
N GLU A 628 8.98 -2.05 -10.95
CA GLU A 628 9.41 -3.00 -9.93
C GLU A 628 8.52 -2.80 -8.70
N TYR A 629 7.95 -3.86 -8.16
CA TYR A 629 7.23 -3.85 -6.91
C TYR A 629 8.14 -4.32 -5.78
N LEU A 630 8.16 -3.57 -4.68
CA LEU A 630 8.61 -4.08 -3.39
C LEU A 630 7.39 -4.51 -2.60
N PHE A 631 7.18 -5.82 -2.44
CA PHE A 631 6.17 -6.34 -1.52
C PHE A 631 6.78 -6.44 -0.13
N ILE A 632 6.08 -5.91 0.86
CA ILE A 632 6.50 -5.89 2.25
C ILE A 632 5.48 -6.66 3.08
N GLY A 633 5.96 -7.57 3.92
CA GLY A 633 5.09 -8.34 4.81
C GLY A 633 5.72 -8.59 6.18
N TYR A 634 5.04 -8.17 7.26
CA TYR A 634 5.53 -8.27 8.64
C TYR A 634 4.42 -8.58 9.64
#